data_AF-A0A4Y2H7P6-F1
#
_entry.id   AF-A0A4Y2H7P6-F1
#
_cell.length_a   1.000
_cell.length_b   1.000
_cell.length_c   1.000
_cell.angle_alpha   90.00
_cell.angle_beta   90.00
_cell.angle_gamma   90.00
#
_symmetry.space_group_name_H-M   'P 1'
#
loop_
_entity.id
_entity.type
_entity.pdbx_description
1 polymer ?
#
loop_
_entity_poly.entity_id
_entity_poly.type
_entity_poly.pdbx_seq_one_letter_code
_entity_poly.pdbx_strand_id
1 'polypeptide(L)'
;MRHTRQGKVLFTTSDPICAANLLTLTKLLDIPISATVLWENITTKFLLTDVPTATSLEELASELACSNDIVITHMRRFVKQNTQPEAAPVLITILGTTLPEHIKMWFINQKINLFIDRPRMCNKCFSFFHATRTCNLNPACHQCGQIHTSSCQSPMQCINCKGNHSALDKNCPHYIKEIKVFEYKARHHVTTGEARRILNQRTNTNLATIVKSNTCTSDLENTLTTKMEALFQKMQEKIDQQMAAMLTMFEKTFDSLLQKILQMFSGAESQSSSPNRKKVANKSHLVNMNISNLRKTLDKGGTTASA
;
A
#
# COMPACT_ATOMS: atom_id res chain seq x y z
N MET A 1 -2.59 8.55 9.10
CA MET A 1 -2.77 8.43 10.56
C MET A 1 -4.26 8.51 10.87
N ARG A 2 -4.82 7.57 11.65
CA ARG A 2 -6.23 7.60 12.08
C ARG A 2 -6.31 7.65 13.60
N HIS A 3 -7.28 8.36 14.17
CA HIS A 3 -7.51 8.38 15.60
C HIS A 3 -8.70 7.49 15.96
N THR A 4 -8.56 6.72 17.04
CA THR A 4 -9.66 5.94 17.62
C THR A 4 -10.42 6.80 18.63
N ARG A 5 -11.67 6.43 18.93
CA ARG A 5 -12.48 7.08 19.99
C ARG A 5 -11.87 6.96 21.39
N GLN A 6 -10.91 6.06 21.57
CA GLN A 6 -10.19 5.84 22.83
C GLN A 6 -8.86 6.62 22.89
N GLY A 7 -8.66 7.58 21.99
CA GLY A 7 -7.42 8.38 21.94
C GLY A 7 -6.20 7.66 21.37
N LYS A 8 -6.33 6.38 20.95
CA LYS A 8 -5.23 5.65 20.30
C LYS A 8 -5.01 6.13 18.87
N VAL A 9 -3.76 6.16 18.43
CA VAL A 9 -3.36 6.50 17.08
C VAL A 9 -3.07 5.22 16.29
N LEU A 10 -3.69 5.09 15.13
CA LEU A 10 -3.46 3.99 14.20
C LEU A 10 -2.54 4.45 13.07
N PHE A 11 -1.46 3.69 12.90
CA PHE A 11 -0.54 3.78 11.79
C PHE A 11 -0.70 2.57 10.87
N THR A 12 -0.58 2.82 9.58
CA THR A 12 -0.61 1.78 8.55
C THR A 12 0.54 2.06 7.62
N THR A 13 1.36 1.05 7.38
CA THR A 13 2.51 1.11 6.48
C THR A 13 2.53 -0.17 5.65
N SER A 14 2.99 -0.07 4.41
CA SER A 14 3.26 -1.22 3.55
C SER A 14 4.67 -1.80 3.80
N ASP A 15 5.55 -1.04 4.44
CA ASP A 15 6.92 -1.47 4.73
C ASP A 15 6.99 -2.19 6.10
N PRO A 16 7.31 -3.50 6.11
CA PRO A 16 7.43 -4.26 7.35
C PRO A 16 8.59 -3.77 8.25
N ILE A 17 9.65 -3.20 7.68
CA ILE A 17 10.79 -2.68 8.46
C ILE A 17 10.34 -1.44 9.23
N CYS A 18 9.67 -0.51 8.55
CA CYS A 18 9.01 0.62 9.20
C CYS A 18 8.06 0.15 10.31
N ALA A 19 7.23 -0.87 10.06
CA ALA A 19 6.32 -1.41 11.07
C ALA A 19 7.07 -1.95 12.30
N ALA A 20 8.15 -2.72 12.09
CA ALA A 20 8.97 -3.25 13.18
C ALA A 20 9.63 -2.15 14.00
N ASN A 21 10.18 -1.12 13.34
CA ASN A 21 10.76 0.04 14.01
C ASN A 21 9.72 0.83 14.81
N LEU A 22 8.49 0.97 14.30
CA LEU A 22 7.40 1.62 15.05
C LEU A 22 7.00 0.83 16.30
N LEU A 23 7.16 -0.50 16.30
CA LEU A 23 6.85 -1.35 17.46
C LEU A 23 7.90 -1.25 18.57
N THR A 24 9.14 -0.90 18.24
CA THR A 24 10.22 -0.73 19.23
C THR A 24 10.19 0.65 19.91
N LEU A 25 9.43 1.60 19.37
CA LEU A 25 9.29 2.93 19.96
C LEU A 25 8.59 2.88 21.32
N THR A 26 9.28 3.40 22.34
CA THR A 26 8.76 3.54 23.70
C THR A 26 8.43 4.98 24.08
N LYS A 27 8.93 5.96 23.32
CA LYS A 27 8.70 7.39 23.53
C LYS A 27 8.52 8.12 22.21
N LEU A 28 7.66 9.14 22.21
CA LEU A 28 7.48 10.08 21.12
C LEU A 28 7.45 11.49 21.70
N LEU A 29 8.46 12.31 21.40
CA LEU A 29 8.57 13.69 21.91
C LEU A 29 8.35 13.75 23.44
N ASP A 30 9.05 12.89 24.18
CA ASP A 30 8.99 12.69 25.64
C ASP A 30 7.69 12.10 26.22
N ILE A 31 6.69 11.83 25.39
CA ILE A 31 5.48 11.12 25.81
C ILE A 31 5.75 9.62 25.75
N PRO A 32 5.58 8.87 26.85
CA PRO A 32 5.70 7.41 26.82
C PRO A 32 4.58 6.84 25.96
N ILE A 33 4.95 5.98 25.00
CA ILE A 33 4.01 5.31 24.10
C ILE A 33 4.19 3.80 24.18
N SER A 34 3.12 3.08 23.88
CA SER A 34 3.13 1.64 23.69
C SER A 34 2.53 1.33 22.33
N ALA A 35 3.32 0.71 21.47
CA ALA A 35 2.90 0.28 20.15
C ALA A 35 2.47 -1.19 20.19
N THR A 36 1.39 -1.51 19.47
CA THR A 36 0.88 -2.89 19.36
C THR A 36 0.45 -3.15 17.93
N VAL A 37 0.59 -4.40 17.48
CA VAL A 37 0.13 -4.82 16.17
C VAL A 37 -1.34 -5.20 16.24
N LEU A 38 -2.10 -4.78 15.22
CA LEU A 38 -3.43 -5.32 14.98
C LEU A 38 -3.29 -6.67 14.27
N TRP A 39 -3.23 -7.75 15.06
CA TRP A 39 -3.05 -9.11 14.54
C TRP A 39 -4.11 -9.49 13.51
N GLU A 40 -5.35 -9.01 13.65
CA GLU A 40 -6.42 -9.25 12.68
C GLU A 40 -6.13 -8.70 11.27
N ASN A 41 -5.19 -7.77 11.14
CA ASN A 41 -4.83 -7.17 9.86
C ASN A 41 -3.66 -7.87 9.17
N ILE A 42 -2.97 -8.76 9.87
CA ILE A 42 -1.76 -9.44 9.37
C ILE A 42 -1.83 -10.95 9.52
N THR A 43 -2.97 -11.51 9.92
CA THR A 43 -3.15 -12.95 10.08
C THR A 43 -4.35 -13.45 9.32
N THR A 44 -4.20 -14.64 8.76
CA THR A 44 -5.26 -15.37 8.08
C THR A 44 -5.59 -16.63 8.87
N LYS A 45 -6.86 -17.02 8.88
CA LYS A 45 -7.33 -18.22 9.58
C LYS A 45 -7.96 -19.18 8.61
N PHE A 46 -7.73 -20.48 8.79
CA PHE A 46 -8.44 -21.53 8.09
C PHE A 46 -8.69 -22.71 9.04
N LEU A 47 -9.69 -23.51 8.70
CA LEU A 47 -10.05 -24.69 9.45
C LEU A 47 -9.54 -25.92 8.71
N LEU A 48 -8.75 -26.74 9.39
CA LEU A 48 -8.35 -28.05 8.92
C LEU A 48 -9.23 -29.10 9.59
N THR A 49 -9.89 -29.94 8.80
CA THR A 49 -10.73 -31.04 9.31
C THR A 49 -9.93 -32.33 9.37
N ASP A 50 -10.47 -33.34 10.07
CA ASP A 50 -9.97 -34.72 10.00
C ASP A 50 -8.52 -34.90 10.49
N VAL A 51 -8.06 -34.03 11.38
CA VAL A 51 -6.74 -34.15 12.02
C VAL A 51 -6.83 -35.16 13.17
N PRO A 52 -6.03 -36.24 13.17
CA PRO A 52 -6.00 -37.21 14.25
C PRO A 52 -5.76 -36.53 15.61
N THR A 53 -6.49 -36.96 16.63
CA THR A 53 -6.36 -36.43 18.00
C THR A 53 -5.07 -36.92 18.66
N ALA A 54 -4.52 -38.05 18.19
CA ALA A 54 -3.22 -38.58 18.61
C ALA A 54 -2.04 -37.67 18.20
N THR A 55 -2.17 -36.93 17.08
CA THR A 55 -1.14 -35.99 16.62
C THR A 55 -1.11 -34.75 17.52
N SER A 56 0.07 -34.41 18.02
CA SER A 56 0.25 -33.18 18.81
C SER A 56 0.10 -31.93 17.92
N LEU A 57 -0.26 -30.79 18.51
CA LEU A 57 -0.30 -29.53 17.75
C LEU A 57 1.09 -29.05 17.31
N GLU A 58 2.14 -29.42 18.05
CA GLU A 58 3.54 -29.08 17.75
C GLU A 58 4.07 -29.85 16.55
N GLU A 59 3.79 -31.15 16.49
CA GLU A 59 4.10 -32.01 15.34
C GLU A 59 3.35 -31.53 14.10
N LEU A 60 2.06 -31.25 14.23
CA LEU A 60 1.25 -30.72 13.12
C LEU A 60 1.77 -29.35 12.65
N ALA A 61 2.15 -28.46 13.56
CA ALA A 61 2.72 -27.16 13.21
C ALA A 61 4.02 -27.31 12.42
N SER A 62 4.89 -28.24 12.86
CA SER A 62 6.19 -28.50 12.23
C SER A 62 6.02 -29.04 10.82
N GLU A 63 5.11 -30.00 10.62
CA GLU A 63 4.81 -30.51 9.28
C GLU A 63 4.24 -29.41 8.38
N LEU A 64 3.18 -28.73 8.81
CA LEU A 64 2.54 -27.72 7.97
C LEU A 64 3.49 -26.56 7.59
N ALA A 65 4.35 -26.14 8.51
CA ALA A 65 5.35 -25.11 8.24
C ALA A 65 6.41 -25.59 7.23
N CYS A 66 6.90 -26.83 7.38
CA CYS A 66 7.92 -27.41 6.50
C CYS A 66 7.39 -27.64 5.08
N SER A 67 6.15 -28.13 4.94
CA SER A 67 5.62 -28.55 3.64
C SER A 67 4.94 -27.44 2.82
N ASN A 68 4.64 -26.28 3.42
CA ASN A 68 3.88 -25.21 2.76
C ASN A 68 4.51 -23.80 2.81
N ASP A 69 5.68 -23.64 3.45
CA ASP A 69 6.32 -22.32 3.64
C ASP A 69 5.39 -21.29 4.31
N ILE A 70 4.71 -21.72 5.38
CA ILE A 70 3.80 -20.89 6.16
C ILE A 70 4.31 -20.68 7.57
N VAL A 71 4.09 -19.48 8.12
CA VAL A 71 4.40 -19.17 9.51
C VAL A 71 3.14 -19.28 10.35
N ILE A 72 3.07 -20.29 11.21
CA ILE A 72 1.92 -20.53 12.09
C ILE A 72 2.10 -19.75 13.39
N THR A 73 1.13 -18.89 13.72
CA THR A 73 1.18 -18.07 14.95
C THR A 73 0.36 -18.67 16.08
N HIS A 74 -0.73 -19.38 15.76
CA HIS A 74 -1.62 -19.96 16.76
C HIS A 74 -2.43 -21.12 16.19
N MET A 75 -2.60 -22.17 16.99
CA MET A 75 -3.44 -23.32 16.65
C MET A 75 -4.42 -23.62 17.78
N ARG A 76 -5.64 -24.03 17.42
CA ARG A 76 -6.66 -24.45 18.38
C ARG A 76 -7.41 -25.66 17.87
N ARG A 77 -7.28 -26.78 18.56
CA ARG A 77 -8.10 -27.97 18.33
C ARG A 77 -9.49 -27.80 18.95
N PHE A 78 -10.53 -28.16 18.22
CA PHE A 78 -11.90 -28.19 18.75
C PHE A 78 -12.27 -29.63 19.09
N VAL A 79 -12.29 -29.95 20.38
CA VAL A 79 -12.74 -31.25 20.89
C VAL A 79 -14.11 -31.07 21.53
N LYS A 80 -15.06 -31.94 21.19
CA LYS A 80 -16.36 -31.98 21.86
C LYS A 80 -16.17 -32.53 23.28
N GLN A 81 -16.75 -31.85 24.27
CA GLN A 81 -16.78 -32.35 25.64
C GLN A 81 -17.54 -33.70 25.67
N ASN A 82 -17.03 -34.66 26.44
CA ASN A 82 -17.60 -36.00 26.65
C ASN A 82 -17.52 -36.99 25.48
N THR A 83 -16.77 -36.66 24.42
CA THR A 83 -16.42 -37.62 23.35
C THR A 83 -14.93 -37.58 23.10
N GLN A 84 -14.32 -38.75 22.89
CA GLN A 84 -12.94 -38.89 22.44
C GLN A 84 -12.96 -39.23 20.94
N PRO A 85 -13.09 -38.23 20.04
CA PRO A 85 -13.08 -38.52 18.61
C PRO A 85 -11.67 -38.87 18.15
N GLU A 86 -11.57 -39.82 17.22
CA GLU A 86 -10.29 -40.19 16.59
C GLU A 86 -9.68 -39.01 15.83
N ALA A 87 -10.51 -38.13 15.27
CA ALA A 87 -10.09 -36.91 14.59
C ALA A 87 -10.92 -35.69 15.03
N ALA A 88 -10.28 -34.53 15.07
CA ALA A 88 -10.91 -33.27 15.48
C ALA A 88 -10.43 -32.10 14.61
N PRO A 89 -11.32 -31.14 14.27
CA PRO A 89 -10.92 -30.00 13.47
C PRO A 89 -10.01 -29.05 14.24
N VAL A 90 -9.04 -28.47 13.54
CA VAL A 90 -8.05 -27.54 14.09
C VAL A 90 -8.17 -26.20 13.36
N LEU A 91 -8.42 -25.13 14.13
CA LEU A 91 -8.32 -23.77 13.62
C LEU A 91 -6.86 -23.35 13.63
N ILE A 92 -6.35 -22.99 12.47
CA ILE A 92 -4.96 -22.58 12.27
C ILE A 92 -4.97 -21.09 11.93
N THR A 93 -4.10 -20.34 12.59
CA THR A 93 -3.84 -18.93 12.31
C THR A 93 -2.42 -18.81 11.78
N ILE A 94 -2.29 -18.30 10.56
CA ILE A 94 -1.02 -18.05 9.90
C ILE A 94 -0.73 -16.55 9.86
N LEU A 95 0.55 -16.21 9.90
CA LEU A 95 1.02 -14.87 9.57
C LEU A 95 0.93 -14.67 8.05
N GLY A 96 0.39 -13.53 7.63
CA GLY A 96 0.16 -13.19 6.24
C GLY A 96 -1.32 -13.04 5.90
N THR A 97 -1.57 -12.38 4.77
CA THR A 97 -2.91 -12.05 4.26
C THR A 97 -3.34 -12.96 3.10
N THR A 98 -2.45 -13.80 2.60
CA THR A 98 -2.67 -14.72 1.49
C THR A 98 -2.93 -16.13 2.01
N LEU A 99 -4.10 -16.68 1.67
CA LEU A 99 -4.41 -18.09 1.96
C LEU A 99 -4.10 -18.94 0.72
N PRO A 100 -3.30 -20.00 0.82
CA PRO A 100 -3.13 -20.94 -0.29
C PRO A 100 -4.46 -21.69 -0.54
N GLU A 101 -4.73 -22.10 -1.79
CA GLU A 101 -5.96 -22.84 -2.09
C GLU A 101 -5.94 -24.25 -1.48
N HIS A 102 -4.76 -24.85 -1.41
CA HIS A 102 -4.56 -26.18 -0.86
C HIS A 102 -3.40 -26.17 0.14
N ILE A 103 -3.47 -27.07 1.11
CA ILE A 103 -2.41 -27.31 2.07
C ILE A 103 -1.96 -28.76 2.00
N LYS A 104 -0.66 -28.96 1.88
CA LYS A 104 -0.03 -30.26 2.00
C LYS A 104 0.09 -30.61 3.48
N MET A 105 -0.34 -31.81 3.83
CA MET A 105 -0.21 -32.34 5.17
C MET A 105 0.10 -33.84 5.03
N TRP A 106 1.31 -34.25 5.40
CA TRP A 106 1.80 -35.61 5.17
C TRP A 106 1.70 -36.02 3.68
N PHE A 107 0.93 -37.06 3.38
CA PHE A 107 0.73 -37.62 2.05
C PHE A 107 -0.56 -37.12 1.38
N ILE A 108 -1.27 -36.16 1.99
CA ILE A 108 -2.51 -35.62 1.45
C ILE A 108 -2.37 -34.14 1.11
N ASN A 109 -3.16 -33.70 0.13
CA ASN A 109 -3.32 -32.30 -0.23
C ASN A 109 -4.78 -31.91 -0.05
N GLN A 110 -5.06 -31.03 0.89
CA GLN A 110 -6.42 -30.68 1.29
C GLN A 110 -6.76 -29.28 0.83
N LYS A 111 -7.90 -29.12 0.15
CA LYS A 111 -8.45 -27.80 -0.17
C LYS A 111 -8.86 -27.10 1.12
N ILE A 112 -8.38 -25.87 1.32
CA ILE A 112 -8.72 -25.07 2.50
C ILE A 112 -9.55 -23.86 2.12
N ASN A 113 -10.37 -23.42 3.08
CA ASN A 113 -11.16 -22.22 2.94
C ASN A 113 -10.89 -21.29 4.11
N LEU A 114 -11.01 -19.99 3.83
CA LEU A 114 -10.92 -18.95 4.84
C LEU A 114 -11.93 -19.19 5.95
N PHE A 115 -11.46 -19.16 7.19
CA PHE A 115 -12.33 -19.29 8.35
C PHE A 115 -13.04 -17.98 8.65
N ILE A 116 -14.37 -17.99 8.52
CA ILE A 116 -15.22 -16.84 8.85
C ILE A 116 -15.77 -17.04 10.26
N ASP A 117 -15.42 -16.11 11.15
CA ASP A 117 -15.97 -16.08 12.51
C ASP A 117 -17.49 -15.94 12.48
N ARG A 118 -18.18 -16.68 13.36
CA ARG A 118 -19.62 -16.51 13.56
C ARG A 118 -19.89 -15.22 14.34
N PRO A 119 -20.88 -14.38 13.93
CA PRO A 119 -21.28 -13.23 14.72
C PRO A 119 -21.66 -13.65 16.14
N ARG A 120 -20.94 -13.11 17.13
CA ARG A 120 -21.24 -13.38 18.53
C ARG A 120 -22.31 -12.42 19.02
N MET A 121 -23.39 -12.99 19.52
CA MET A 121 -24.47 -12.24 20.14
C MET A 121 -24.31 -12.25 21.66
N CYS A 122 -24.58 -11.12 22.31
CA CYS A 122 -24.61 -11.02 23.76
C CYS A 122 -25.77 -11.86 24.30
N ASN A 123 -25.51 -12.76 25.26
CA ASN A 123 -26.54 -13.63 25.82
C ASN A 123 -27.50 -12.90 26.78
N LYS A 124 -27.19 -11.66 27.18
CA LYS A 124 -28.04 -10.84 28.06
C LYS A 124 -29.00 -9.94 27.28
N CYS A 125 -28.49 -9.17 26.33
CA CYS A 125 -29.28 -8.16 25.60
C CYS A 125 -29.45 -8.48 24.11
N PHE A 126 -28.93 -9.61 23.63
CA PHE A 126 -29.01 -10.05 22.23
C PHE A 126 -28.43 -9.07 21.19
N SER A 127 -27.56 -8.15 21.63
CA SER A 127 -26.82 -7.24 20.77
C SER A 127 -25.56 -7.87 20.18
N PHE A 128 -25.18 -7.49 18.96
CA PHE A 128 -23.94 -7.92 18.30
C PHE A 128 -22.73 -7.00 18.56
N PHE A 129 -22.91 -5.92 19.31
CA PHE A 129 -21.89 -4.86 19.44
C PHE A 129 -20.90 -5.09 20.57
N HIS A 130 -21.18 -6.01 21.49
CA HIS A 130 -20.32 -6.26 22.65
C HIS A 130 -20.41 -7.73 23.10
N ALA A 131 -19.39 -8.17 23.84
CA ALA A 131 -19.39 -9.50 24.43
C ALA A 131 -20.26 -9.53 25.69
N THR A 132 -20.86 -10.68 26.01
CA THR A 132 -21.71 -10.87 27.20
C THR A 132 -21.07 -10.37 28.51
N ARG A 133 -19.75 -10.56 28.65
CA ARG A 133 -18.98 -10.15 29.84
C ARG A 133 -18.88 -8.63 30.05
N THR A 134 -19.00 -7.84 28.98
CA THR A 134 -18.94 -6.37 29.04
C THR A 134 -20.35 -5.75 28.97
N CYS A 135 -21.39 -6.56 29.10
CA CYS A 135 -22.77 -6.09 29.04
C CYS A 135 -23.23 -5.59 30.41
N ASN A 136 -23.56 -4.30 30.46
CA ASN A 136 -24.10 -3.63 31.65
C ASN A 136 -25.63 -3.51 31.61
N LEU A 137 -26.28 -4.03 30.56
CA LEU A 137 -27.73 -4.04 30.43
C LEU A 137 -28.35 -5.23 31.18
N ASN A 138 -29.59 -5.03 31.63
CA ASN A 138 -30.40 -6.09 32.21
C ASN A 138 -30.73 -7.17 31.16
N PRO A 139 -30.95 -8.44 31.58
CA PRO A 139 -31.37 -9.50 30.68
C PRO A 139 -32.70 -9.14 29.99
N ALA A 140 -32.65 -9.02 28.67
CA ALA A 140 -33.82 -8.85 27.83
C ALA A 140 -34.36 -10.22 27.43
N CYS A 141 -35.60 -10.27 26.96
CA CYS A 141 -36.18 -11.45 26.36
C CYS A 141 -35.78 -11.58 24.88
N HIS A 142 -35.34 -12.77 24.48
CA HIS A 142 -35.01 -13.05 23.08
C HIS A 142 -36.20 -12.97 22.13
N GLN A 143 -37.43 -13.21 22.61
CA GLN A 143 -38.65 -13.22 21.79
C GLN A 143 -39.17 -11.81 21.53
N CYS A 144 -39.26 -10.95 22.55
CA CYS A 144 -39.89 -9.63 22.45
C CYS A 144 -38.95 -8.44 22.71
N GLY A 145 -37.70 -8.69 23.12
CA GLY A 145 -36.71 -7.66 23.42
C GLY A 145 -36.95 -6.87 24.73
N GLN A 146 -38.02 -7.15 25.47
CA GLN A 146 -38.34 -6.47 26.74
C GLN A 146 -37.76 -7.19 27.94
N ILE A 147 -37.61 -6.48 29.06
CA ILE A 147 -37.16 -7.05 30.33
C ILE A 147 -38.39 -7.54 31.10
N HIS A 148 -38.44 -8.84 31.37
CA HIS A 148 -39.50 -9.43 32.20
C HIS A 148 -38.98 -10.68 32.92
N THR A 149 -39.59 -11.02 34.06
CA THR A 149 -39.19 -12.14 34.92
C THR A 149 -40.06 -13.39 34.70
N SER A 150 -41.29 -13.22 34.22
CA SER A 150 -42.26 -14.28 33.93
C SER A 150 -42.18 -14.76 32.47
N SER A 151 -43.04 -15.72 32.10
CA SER A 151 -43.17 -16.18 30.71
C SER A 151 -43.54 -15.02 29.77
N CYS A 152 -42.93 -15.01 28.58
CA CYS A 152 -43.17 -13.96 27.58
C CYS A 152 -44.57 -14.10 26.98
N GLN A 153 -45.42 -13.08 27.16
CA GLN A 153 -46.75 -12.99 26.52
C GLN A 153 -46.78 -11.97 25.37
N SER A 154 -45.71 -11.18 25.21
CA SER A 154 -45.62 -10.18 24.16
C SER A 154 -45.43 -10.83 22.78
N PRO A 155 -45.91 -10.19 21.70
CA PRO A 155 -45.66 -10.66 20.34
C PRO A 155 -44.16 -10.71 20.04
N MET A 156 -43.76 -11.56 19.11
CA MET A 156 -42.35 -11.67 18.72
C MET A 156 -41.89 -10.36 18.08
N GLN A 157 -40.80 -9.82 18.61
CA GLN A 157 -40.17 -8.62 18.08
C GLN A 157 -38.66 -8.68 18.31
N CYS A 158 -37.91 -8.74 17.21
CA CYS A 158 -36.46 -8.82 17.25
C CYS A 158 -35.86 -7.51 17.76
N ILE A 159 -35.01 -7.57 18.78
CA ILE A 159 -34.40 -6.38 19.37
C ILE A 159 -33.53 -5.59 18.37
N ASN A 160 -32.91 -6.29 17.42
CA ASN A 160 -31.92 -5.74 16.49
C ASN A 160 -32.55 -5.13 15.22
N CYS A 161 -33.53 -5.81 14.61
CA CYS A 161 -34.14 -5.36 13.34
C CYS A 161 -35.60 -4.91 13.50
N LYS A 162 -36.21 -5.07 14.67
CA LYS A 162 -37.62 -4.78 14.97
C LYS A 162 -38.65 -5.59 14.16
N GLY A 163 -38.22 -6.65 13.47
CA GLY A 163 -39.10 -7.56 12.74
C GLY A 163 -39.84 -8.56 13.64
N ASN A 164 -40.88 -9.19 13.09
CA ASN A 164 -41.74 -10.17 13.79
C ASN A 164 -41.07 -11.57 13.85
N HIS A 165 -39.97 -11.68 14.58
CA HIS A 165 -39.25 -12.93 14.85
C HIS A 165 -38.40 -12.80 16.12
N SER A 166 -37.95 -13.92 16.67
CA SER A 166 -37.01 -13.96 17.80
C SER A 166 -35.62 -13.45 17.43
N ALA A 167 -34.91 -12.80 18.34
CA ALA A 167 -33.54 -12.34 18.13
C ALA A 167 -32.53 -13.46 17.81
N LEU A 168 -32.88 -14.73 18.10
CA LEU A 168 -32.08 -15.91 17.76
C LEU A 168 -32.25 -16.40 16.30
N ASP A 169 -33.20 -15.83 15.56
CA ASP A 169 -33.47 -16.25 14.18
C ASP A 169 -32.28 -15.92 13.26
N LYS A 170 -31.80 -16.93 12.54
CA LYS A 170 -30.71 -16.81 11.56
C LYS A 170 -31.15 -16.09 10.28
N ASN A 171 -32.45 -15.99 10.04
CA ASN A 171 -33.00 -15.23 8.91
C ASN A 171 -33.15 -13.73 9.22
N CYS A 172 -32.79 -13.30 10.43
CA CYS A 172 -32.82 -11.89 10.80
C CYS A 172 -31.93 -11.05 9.85
N PRO A 173 -32.46 -9.99 9.21
CA PRO A 173 -31.68 -9.13 8.32
C PRO A 173 -30.42 -8.55 8.96
N HIS A 174 -30.50 -8.22 10.26
CA HIS A 174 -29.36 -7.71 11.01
C HIS A 174 -28.30 -8.78 11.26
N TYR A 175 -28.70 -10.04 11.49
CA TYR A 175 -27.76 -11.15 11.63
C TYR A 175 -27.03 -11.44 10.30
N ILE A 176 -27.76 -11.48 9.19
CA ILE A 176 -27.19 -11.65 7.84
C ILE A 176 -26.21 -10.51 7.52
N LYS A 177 -26.56 -9.27 7.89
CA LYS A 177 -25.66 -8.13 7.74
C LYS A 177 -24.36 -8.30 8.54
N GLU A 178 -24.44 -8.78 9.76
CA GLU A 178 -23.26 -9.05 10.58
C GLU A 178 -22.41 -10.20 10.01
N ILE A 179 -23.00 -11.26 9.44
CA ILE A 179 -22.23 -12.28 8.69
C ILE A 179 -21.40 -11.63 7.59
N LYS A 180 -22.00 -10.74 6.79
CA LYS A 180 -21.28 -10.03 5.72
C LYS A 180 -20.13 -9.16 6.26
N VAL A 181 -20.27 -8.59 7.46
CA VAL A 181 -19.20 -7.85 8.13
C VAL A 181 -18.02 -8.78 8.45
N PHE A 182 -18.27 -9.95 9.03
CA PHE A 182 -17.22 -10.93 9.36
C PHE A 182 -16.57 -11.55 8.12
N GLU A 183 -17.36 -11.78 7.07
CA GLU A 183 -16.86 -12.19 5.77
C GLU A 183 -15.91 -11.15 5.15
N TYR A 184 -16.33 -9.88 5.13
CA TYR A 184 -15.49 -8.79 4.64
C TYR A 184 -14.22 -8.64 5.47
N LYS A 185 -14.36 -8.71 6.81
CA LYS A 185 -13.25 -8.68 7.76
C LYS A 185 -12.20 -9.74 7.42
N ALA A 186 -12.63 -10.98 7.25
CA ALA A 186 -11.73 -12.10 6.98
C ALA A 186 -11.04 -11.96 5.61
N ARG A 187 -11.74 -11.50 4.57
CA ARG A 187 -11.19 -11.39 3.20
C ARG A 187 -10.26 -10.19 3.01
N HIS A 188 -10.49 -9.10 3.74
CA HIS A 188 -9.77 -7.84 3.56
C HIS A 188 -8.82 -7.49 4.70
N HIS A 189 -8.71 -8.33 5.73
CA HIS A 189 -7.78 -8.14 6.85
C HIS A 189 -7.91 -6.76 7.50
N VAL A 190 -9.16 -6.42 7.83
CA VAL A 190 -9.50 -5.17 8.51
C VAL A 190 -10.12 -5.46 9.87
N THR A 191 -10.19 -4.46 10.73
CA THR A 191 -10.90 -4.61 12.00
C THR A 191 -12.41 -4.76 11.77
N THR A 192 -13.13 -5.39 12.71
CA THR A 192 -14.60 -5.51 12.63
C THR A 192 -15.28 -4.13 12.53
N GLY A 193 -14.73 -3.12 13.21
CA GLY A 193 -15.24 -1.75 13.15
C GLY A 193 -15.07 -1.11 11.77
N GLU A 194 -13.93 -1.32 11.12
CA GLU A 194 -13.67 -0.86 9.76
C GLU A 194 -14.56 -1.57 8.74
N ALA A 195 -14.66 -2.90 8.80
CA ALA A 195 -15.56 -3.68 7.94
C ALA A 195 -17.01 -3.17 8.04
N ARG A 196 -17.51 -2.94 9.26
CA ARG A 196 -18.85 -2.42 9.48
C ARG A 196 -19.01 -1.00 8.91
N ARG A 197 -18.00 -0.13 9.09
CA ARG A 197 -18.02 1.24 8.53
C ARG A 197 -18.08 1.22 7.00
N ILE A 198 -17.26 0.41 6.35
CA ILE A 198 -17.19 0.31 4.89
C ILE A 198 -18.52 -0.22 4.32
N LEU A 199 -19.05 -1.31 4.87
CA LEU A 199 -20.32 -1.88 4.39
C LEU A 199 -21.53 -0.97 4.66
N ASN A 200 -21.52 -0.22 5.77
CA ASN A 200 -22.55 0.78 6.05
C ASN A 200 -22.44 2.01 5.13
N GLN A 201 -21.24 2.40 4.69
CA GLN A 201 -21.07 3.51 3.76
C GLN A 201 -21.58 3.15 2.36
N ARG A 202 -21.30 1.93 1.87
CA ARG A 202 -21.79 1.45 0.57
C ARG A 202 -23.31 1.35 0.47
N THR A 203 -24.00 1.19 1.60
CA THR A 203 -25.47 1.18 1.65
C THR A 203 -26.07 2.59 1.72
N ASN A 204 -25.26 3.59 2.11
CA ASN A 204 -25.66 4.99 2.25
C ASN A 204 -25.04 5.91 1.17
N THR A 205 -24.51 5.35 0.08
CA THR A 205 -24.14 6.13 -1.12
C THR A 205 -25.40 6.64 -1.82
N ASN A 206 -26.06 7.59 -1.17
CA ASN A 206 -27.02 8.50 -1.78
C ASN A 206 -26.26 9.39 -2.77
N LEU A 207 -26.94 9.75 -3.87
CA LEU A 207 -26.49 10.60 -4.99
C LEU A 207 -25.58 11.79 -4.59
N ALA A 208 -25.77 12.37 -3.41
CA ALA A 208 -24.95 13.47 -2.88
C ALA A 208 -23.44 13.15 -2.77
N THR A 209 -23.05 11.90 -2.54
CA THR A 209 -21.62 11.51 -2.44
C THR A 209 -20.97 11.43 -3.83
N ILE A 210 -21.72 11.05 -4.86
CA ILE A 210 -21.26 11.01 -6.26
C ILE A 210 -21.05 12.44 -6.78
N VAL A 211 -21.96 13.37 -6.44
CA VAL A 211 -21.83 14.79 -6.79
C VAL A 211 -20.62 15.44 -6.08
N LYS A 212 -20.36 15.07 -4.82
CA LYS A 212 -19.19 15.56 -4.06
C LYS A 212 -17.86 14.96 -4.53
N SER A 213 -17.83 13.70 -4.98
CA SER A 213 -16.62 13.12 -5.57
C SER A 213 -16.28 13.78 -6.91
N ASN A 214 -17.27 14.12 -7.73
CA ASN A 214 -17.04 14.76 -9.02
C ASN A 214 -16.58 16.23 -8.90
N THR A 215 -16.88 16.90 -7.78
CA THR A 215 -16.40 18.28 -7.54
C THR A 215 -14.99 18.30 -6.95
N CYS A 216 -14.62 17.31 -6.13
CA CYS A 216 -13.30 17.21 -5.51
C CYS A 216 -12.19 16.70 -6.44
N THR A 217 -12.51 15.93 -7.49
CA THR A 217 -11.51 15.42 -8.45
C THR A 217 -10.88 16.53 -9.28
N SER A 218 -11.66 17.56 -9.65
CA SER A 218 -11.16 18.67 -10.48
C SER A 218 -10.02 19.47 -9.81
N ASP A 219 -10.12 19.74 -8.50
CA ASP A 219 -9.08 20.49 -7.76
C ASP A 219 -7.80 19.67 -7.58
N LEU A 220 -7.91 18.35 -7.38
CA LEU A 220 -6.76 17.47 -7.25
C LEU A 220 -6.08 17.24 -8.60
N GLU A 221 -6.84 17.05 -9.68
CA GLU A 221 -6.33 16.92 -11.05
C GLU A 221 -5.60 18.18 -11.49
N ASN A 222 -6.16 19.37 -11.22
CA ASN A 222 -5.50 20.65 -11.47
C ASN A 222 -4.21 20.84 -10.64
N THR A 223 -4.20 20.36 -9.39
CA THR A 223 -3.01 20.41 -8.54
C THR A 223 -1.93 19.40 -8.97
N LEU A 224 -2.33 18.24 -9.49
CA LEU A 224 -1.41 17.21 -9.97
C LEU A 224 -0.76 17.63 -11.29
N THR A 225 -1.57 18.14 -12.22
CA THR A 225 -1.11 18.63 -13.55
C THR A 225 -0.13 19.77 -13.40
N THR A 226 -0.44 20.79 -12.60
CA THR A 226 0.48 21.92 -12.32
C THR A 226 1.79 21.48 -11.68
N LYS A 227 1.77 20.50 -10.76
CA LYS A 227 3.00 19.93 -10.18
C LYS A 227 3.80 19.11 -11.18
N MET A 228 3.14 18.37 -12.07
CA MET A 228 3.81 17.62 -13.13
C MET A 228 4.47 18.56 -14.16
N GLU A 229 3.78 19.62 -14.60
CA GLU A 229 4.36 20.65 -15.47
C GLU A 229 5.57 21.33 -14.84
N ALA A 230 5.51 21.70 -13.55
CA ALA A 230 6.64 22.29 -12.85
C ALA A 230 7.86 21.35 -12.76
N LEU A 231 7.65 20.03 -12.70
CA LEU A 231 8.73 19.03 -12.72
C LEU A 231 9.33 18.88 -14.12
N PHE A 232 8.50 18.87 -15.16
CA PHE A 232 8.98 18.83 -16.54
C PHE A 232 9.79 20.08 -16.90
N GLN A 233 9.35 21.26 -16.46
CA GLN A 233 10.08 22.51 -16.69
C GLN A 233 11.47 22.48 -16.05
N LYS A 234 11.58 22.00 -14.80
CA LYS A 234 12.86 21.85 -14.10
C LYS A 234 13.78 20.82 -14.76
N MET A 235 13.23 19.75 -15.33
CA MET A 235 14.02 18.81 -16.12
C MET A 235 14.53 19.45 -17.41
N GLN A 236 13.69 20.21 -18.11
CA GLN A 236 14.06 20.90 -19.34
C GLN A 236 15.18 21.91 -19.09
N GLU A 237 15.06 22.74 -18.05
CA GLU A 237 16.11 23.69 -17.65
C GLU A 237 17.45 23.00 -17.34
N LYS A 238 17.42 21.80 -16.73
CA LYS A 238 18.64 21.03 -16.48
C LYS A 238 19.28 20.49 -17.75
N ILE A 239 18.47 20.05 -18.71
CA ILE A 239 18.95 19.59 -20.02
C ILE A 239 19.60 20.76 -20.76
N ASP A 240 18.96 21.93 -20.77
CA ASP A 240 19.47 23.12 -21.44
C ASP A 240 20.78 23.61 -20.78
N GLN A 241 20.88 23.58 -19.45
CA GLN A 241 22.11 23.89 -18.73
C GLN A 241 23.26 22.91 -19.06
N GLN A 242 22.97 21.61 -19.14
CA GLN A 242 23.98 20.62 -19.54
C GLN A 242 24.42 20.80 -20.99
N MET A 243 23.49 21.08 -21.90
CA MET A 243 23.78 21.33 -23.30
C MET A 243 24.63 22.58 -23.49
N ALA A 244 24.32 23.67 -22.78
CA ALA A 244 25.14 24.89 -22.78
C ALA A 244 26.54 24.64 -22.22
N ALA A 245 26.66 23.93 -21.08
CA ALA A 245 27.95 23.58 -20.51
C ALA A 245 28.80 22.74 -21.49
N MET A 246 28.19 21.77 -22.17
CA MET A 246 28.84 20.95 -23.19
C MET A 246 29.33 21.80 -24.38
N LEU A 247 28.50 22.72 -24.89
CA LEU A 247 28.91 23.64 -25.96
C LEU A 247 30.14 24.48 -25.56
N THR A 248 30.16 25.03 -24.34
CA THR A 248 31.32 25.80 -23.87
C THR A 248 32.59 24.95 -23.70
N MET A 249 32.46 23.66 -23.36
CA MET A 249 33.60 22.74 -23.32
C MET A 249 34.10 22.45 -24.74
N PHE A 250 33.21 22.32 -25.72
CA PHE A 250 33.60 22.18 -27.12
C PHE A 250 34.33 23.42 -27.65
N GLU A 251 33.83 24.63 -27.37
CA GLU A 251 34.53 25.86 -27.77
C GLU A 251 35.94 25.95 -27.19
N LYS A 252 36.10 25.67 -25.88
CA LYS A 252 37.42 25.70 -25.22
C LYS A 252 38.38 24.64 -25.75
N THR A 253 37.88 23.46 -26.09
CA THR A 253 38.70 22.39 -26.66
C THR A 253 39.12 22.72 -28.09
N PHE A 254 38.23 23.30 -28.89
CA PHE A 254 38.57 23.85 -30.22
C PHE A 254 39.61 24.95 -30.14
N ASP A 255 39.45 25.93 -29.23
CA ASP A 255 40.42 27.01 -29.03
C ASP A 255 41.78 26.48 -28.60
N SER A 256 41.82 25.47 -27.72
CA SER A 256 43.07 24.83 -27.29
C SER A 256 43.76 24.08 -28.43
N LEU A 257 42.98 23.39 -29.27
CA LEU A 257 43.51 22.71 -30.46
C LEU A 257 44.04 23.72 -31.48
N LEU A 258 43.31 24.81 -31.74
CA LEU A 258 43.74 25.90 -32.61
C LEU A 258 45.03 26.56 -32.09
N GLN A 259 45.13 26.84 -30.80
CA GLN A 259 46.35 27.37 -30.19
C GLN A 259 47.53 26.41 -30.36
N LYS A 260 47.36 25.10 -30.11
CA LYS A 260 48.42 24.11 -30.31
C LYS A 260 48.86 24.03 -31.77
N ILE A 261 47.91 24.09 -32.71
CA ILE A 261 48.22 24.09 -34.14
C ILE A 261 49.02 25.34 -34.52
N LEU A 262 48.61 26.53 -34.07
CA LEU A 262 49.34 27.77 -34.30
C LEU A 262 50.76 27.73 -33.69
N GLN A 263 50.92 27.10 -32.53
CA GLN A 263 52.22 26.93 -31.86
C GLN A 263 53.16 26.01 -32.65
N MET A 264 52.62 24.95 -33.27
CA MET A 264 53.40 24.08 -34.18
C MET A 264 53.92 24.83 -35.41
N PHE A 265 53.14 25.76 -35.96
CA PHE A 265 53.59 26.58 -37.09
C PHE A 265 54.64 27.64 -36.69
N SER A 266 54.57 28.18 -35.47
CA SER A 266 55.59 29.12 -34.96
C SER A 266 56.91 28.46 -34.53
N GLY A 267 56.94 27.14 -34.34
CA GLY A 267 58.14 26.38 -33.98
C GLY A 267 58.97 25.88 -35.17
N ALA A 268 58.47 26.02 -36.39
CA ALA A 268 59.11 25.50 -37.61
C ALA A 268 60.11 26.48 -38.26
N GLU A 269 60.40 27.64 -37.66
CA GLU A 269 61.23 28.69 -38.25
C GLU A 269 62.65 28.82 -37.68
N SER A 270 63.18 27.78 -37.02
CA SER A 270 64.55 27.84 -36.45
C SER A 270 65.51 26.71 -36.85
N GLN A 271 65.23 25.99 -37.95
CA GLN A 271 66.23 25.10 -38.55
C GLN A 271 66.16 25.09 -40.08
N SER A 272 66.83 26.06 -40.73
CA SER A 272 67.69 25.79 -41.90
C SER A 272 68.33 27.09 -42.40
N SER A 273 69.63 27.24 -42.18
CA SER A 273 70.44 28.21 -42.91
C SER A 273 71.73 27.56 -43.39
N SER A 274 71.76 27.16 -44.66
CA SER A 274 72.96 27.17 -45.49
C SER A 274 72.61 27.21 -46.98
N PRO A 275 73.51 27.76 -47.83
CA PRO A 275 73.13 28.81 -48.76
C PRO A 275 73.19 28.35 -50.21
N ASN A 276 72.18 28.70 -51.01
CA ASN A 276 72.34 29.22 -52.38
C ASN A 276 70.98 29.27 -53.09
N ARG A 277 70.65 30.47 -53.57
CA ARG A 277 70.12 30.80 -54.92
C ARG A 277 69.08 31.93 -54.84
N LYS A 278 69.39 33.02 -55.55
CA LYS A 278 68.62 34.24 -55.69
C LYS A 278 67.30 34.04 -56.44
N LYS A 279 66.39 35.01 -56.21
CA LYS A 279 65.26 35.50 -57.06
C LYS A 279 63.97 34.66 -56.98
N VAL A 280 62.76 35.19 -56.79
CA VAL A 280 62.15 36.52 -57.01
C VAL A 280 60.98 36.70 -56.03
N ALA A 281 60.72 37.95 -55.63
CA ALA A 281 59.57 38.35 -54.84
C ALA A 281 58.24 38.09 -55.56
N ASN A 282 57.27 37.48 -54.88
CA ASN A 282 55.86 37.68 -55.19
C ASN A 282 55.10 37.90 -53.87
N LYS A 283 54.69 39.15 -53.66
CA LYS A 283 53.86 39.62 -52.55
C LYS A 283 52.46 39.03 -52.74
N SER A 284 52.08 38.01 -51.99
CA SER A 284 50.66 37.65 -51.83
C SER A 284 50.08 38.50 -50.69
N HIS A 285 49.35 39.53 -51.10
CA HIS A 285 48.36 40.23 -50.30
C HIS A 285 47.44 39.22 -49.60
N LEU A 286 47.46 39.17 -48.27
CA LEU A 286 46.32 38.85 -47.40
C LEU A 286 46.76 38.96 -45.94
N VAL A 287 47.28 40.13 -45.58
CA VAL A 287 47.28 40.59 -44.19
C VAL A 287 45.97 41.35 -44.00
N ASN A 288 45.28 41.06 -42.90
CA ASN A 288 44.04 41.65 -42.41
C ASN A 288 42.72 41.09 -42.96
N MET A 289 42.30 39.95 -42.41
CA MET A 289 40.89 39.78 -42.05
C MET A 289 40.75 39.79 -40.53
N ASN A 290 40.11 40.85 -40.03
CA ASN A 290 39.74 41.01 -38.64
C ASN A 290 38.56 40.08 -38.32
N ILE A 291 38.60 39.41 -37.16
CA ILE A 291 37.66 38.35 -36.71
C ILE A 291 36.19 38.84 -36.67
N SER A 292 35.97 40.15 -36.65
CA SER A 292 34.64 40.77 -36.69
C SER A 292 33.84 40.54 -37.99
N ASN A 293 34.49 40.21 -39.11
CA ASN A 293 33.81 40.03 -40.39
C ASN A 293 33.26 38.62 -40.64
N LEU A 294 33.71 37.59 -39.90
CA LEU A 294 33.19 36.22 -40.05
C LEU A 294 31.86 36.01 -39.30
N ARG A 295 31.56 36.83 -38.28
CA ARG A 295 30.27 36.78 -37.57
C ARG A 295 29.12 37.34 -38.41
N LYS A 296 29.38 38.31 -39.31
CA LYS A 296 28.32 38.94 -40.14
C LYS A 296 27.83 38.07 -41.30
N THR A 297 28.51 36.97 -41.63
CA THR A 297 28.11 36.06 -42.71
C THR A 297 27.19 34.92 -42.27
N LEU A 298 26.98 34.72 -40.96
CA LEU A 298 26.06 33.71 -40.42
C LEU A 298 24.66 34.26 -40.08
N ASP A 299 24.52 35.56 -39.80
CA ASP A 299 23.24 36.19 -39.45
C ASP A 299 22.37 36.60 -40.65
N LYS A 300 22.72 36.21 -41.89
CA LYS A 300 21.97 36.54 -43.11
C LYS A 300 21.23 35.38 -43.78
N GLY A 301 21.12 34.22 -43.13
CA GLY A 301 20.42 33.06 -43.65
C GLY A 301 19.14 32.72 -42.87
N GLY A 302 18.08 33.52 -42.99
CA GLY A 302 16.78 33.07 -42.49
C GLY A 302 15.69 34.14 -42.39
N THR A 303 15.02 34.46 -43.49
CA THR A 303 13.62 34.90 -43.44
C THR A 303 12.86 34.39 -44.68
N THR A 304 11.61 33.98 -44.44
CA THR A 304 10.53 33.56 -45.37
C THR A 304 10.54 32.06 -45.75
N ALA A 305 9.44 31.30 -45.74
CA ALA A 305 8.03 31.56 -45.46
C ALA A 305 7.26 30.24 -45.19
N SER A 306 6.06 30.40 -44.64
CA SER A 306 4.94 29.46 -44.49
C SER A 306 4.79 28.34 -45.53
N ALA A 307 4.45 27.15 -45.02
CA ALA A 307 3.16 26.48 -45.26
C ALA A 307 2.84 25.58 -44.05
#